data_AF-A0A267G880-F1
#
_entry.id   AF-A0A267G880-F1
#
_cell.length_a   1.000
_cell.length_b   1.000
_cell.length_c   1.000
_cell.angle_alpha   90.00
_cell.angle_beta   90.00
_cell.angle_gamma   90.00
#
_symmetry.space_group_name_H-M   'P 1'
#
loop_
_entity.id
_entity.type
_entity.pdbx_description
1 polymer ?
#
loop_
_entity_poly.entity_id
_entity_poly.type
_entity_poly.pdbx_seq_one_letter_code
_entity_poly.pdbx_strand_id
1 'polypeptide(L)'
;MAVLRRQLDCRRLAAIPEPDNDTTGHADGLVAFIDENRLAVQLQTDAGSDRDDAESRLLMQKLADQLGSGVRLVKLEASAPVRQTWRGFDSACGLHVNLLATRRSLYVPVFGSDEANRKLGQSAELDSRVLAAIRANTSKTVVPVDVPNAICRMGGSVRCLTWAFAQSL
;
A
#
# COMPACT_ATOMS: atom_id res chain seq x y z
N MET A 1 -6.67 -14.80 16.19
CA MET A 1 -5.75 -13.73 16.64
C MET A 1 -4.64 -14.24 17.57
N ALA A 2 -4.89 -15.12 18.55
CA ALA A 2 -3.86 -15.60 19.50
C ALA A 2 -2.67 -16.32 18.83
N VAL A 3 -2.92 -17.11 17.78
CA VAL A 3 -1.86 -17.79 17.01
C VAL A 3 -0.91 -16.78 16.35
N LEU A 4 -1.44 -15.78 15.66
CA LEU A 4 -0.65 -14.73 15.00
C LEU A 4 0.19 -13.94 15.99
N ARG A 5 -0.38 -13.55 17.14
CA ARG A 5 0.37 -12.83 18.18
C ARG A 5 1.57 -13.62 18.70
N ARG A 6 1.39 -14.93 18.90
CA ARG A 6 2.45 -15.81 19.36
C ARG A 6 3.51 -16.04 18.28
N GLN A 7 3.11 -16.30 17.04
CA GLN A 7 4.04 -16.60 15.94
C GLN A 7 4.83 -15.37 15.48
N LEU A 8 4.23 -14.18 15.52
CA LEU A 8 4.86 -12.93 15.11
C LEU A 8 5.47 -12.15 16.30
N ASP A 9 5.40 -12.71 17.51
CA ASP A 9 5.81 -12.06 18.78
C ASP A 9 5.32 -10.59 18.88
N CYS A 10 4.03 -10.38 18.62
CA CYS A 10 3.46 -9.04 18.59
C CYS A 10 2.52 -8.76 19.78
N ARG A 11 2.74 -7.61 20.43
CA ARG A 11 1.91 -7.14 21.56
C ARG A 11 0.56 -6.58 21.10
N ARG A 12 0.54 -6.00 19.90
CA ARG A 12 -0.65 -5.42 19.27
C ARG A 12 -0.83 -6.01 17.88
N LEU A 13 -2.09 -6.28 17.56
CA LEU A 13 -2.53 -6.80 16.27
C LEU A 13 -3.78 -6.00 15.90
N ALA A 14 -3.71 -5.25 14.81
CA ALA A 14 -4.83 -4.50 14.27
C ALA A 14 -5.43 -5.25 13.08
N ALA A 15 -6.74 -5.44 13.09
CA ALA A 15 -7.47 -5.98 11.96
C ALA A 15 -7.84 -4.83 11.00
N ILE A 16 -7.62 -5.06 9.71
CA ILE A 16 -7.98 -4.14 8.64
C ILE A 16 -9.41 -4.52 8.20
N PRO A 17 -10.37 -3.57 8.18
CA PRO A 17 -11.66 -3.82 7.54
C PRO A 17 -11.45 -4.18 6.07
N GLU A 18 -12.07 -5.25 5.62
CA GLU A 18 -12.06 -5.66 4.21
C GLU A 18 -12.83 -4.61 3.38
N PRO A 19 -12.20 -3.99 2.36
CA PRO A 19 -12.90 -3.09 1.45
C PRO A 19 -13.94 -3.83 0.59
N ASP A 20 -14.93 -3.10 0.10
CA ASP A 20 -15.90 -3.65 -0.84
C ASP A 20 -15.19 -4.15 -2.12
N ASN A 21 -15.41 -5.41 -2.49
CA ASN A 21 -14.82 -6.08 -3.66
C ASN A 21 -13.31 -6.39 -3.58
N ASP A 22 -12.67 -6.36 -2.39
CA ASP A 22 -11.34 -6.97 -2.24
C ASP A 22 -11.47 -8.50 -2.34
N THR A 23 -11.01 -9.07 -3.44
CA THR A 23 -11.05 -10.53 -3.66
C THR A 23 -9.91 -11.28 -2.97
N THR A 24 -8.91 -10.56 -2.46
CA THR A 24 -7.67 -11.13 -1.92
C THR A 24 -7.59 -11.06 -0.39
N GLY A 25 -8.19 -10.04 0.22
CA GLY A 25 -8.07 -9.75 1.65
C GLY A 25 -6.63 -9.42 2.06
N HIS A 26 -5.79 -9.00 1.11
CA HIS A 26 -4.37 -8.80 1.33
C HIS A 26 -4.06 -7.42 1.90
N ALA A 27 -3.48 -7.40 3.12
CA ALA A 27 -3.10 -6.16 3.78
C ALA A 27 -2.06 -5.33 3.01
N ASP A 28 -1.21 -5.97 2.19
CA ASP A 28 -0.15 -5.31 1.43
C ASP A 28 -0.65 -4.53 0.20
N GLY A 29 -1.95 -4.60 -0.11
CA GLY A 29 -2.63 -3.69 -1.03
C GLY A 29 -3.18 -2.43 -0.36
N LEU A 30 -3.24 -2.40 0.98
CA LEU A 30 -3.90 -1.33 1.75
C LEU A 30 -2.94 -0.55 2.65
N VAL A 31 -1.96 -1.22 3.25
CA VAL A 31 -1.06 -0.60 4.22
C VAL A 31 0.36 -1.16 4.15
N ALA A 32 1.33 -0.33 4.51
CA ALA A 32 2.72 -0.75 4.69
C ALA A 32 3.43 0.09 5.76
N PHE A 33 4.19 -0.56 6.65
CA PHE A 33 5.08 0.17 7.54
C PHE A 33 6.24 0.75 6.73
N ILE A 34 6.32 2.09 6.68
CA ILE A 34 7.38 2.83 6.00
C ILE A 34 8.49 3.28 6.96
N ASP A 35 8.21 3.24 8.25
CA ASP A 35 9.21 3.39 9.32
C ASP A 35 8.71 2.70 10.60
N GLU A 36 9.51 2.68 11.66
CA GLU A 36 9.23 1.96 12.93
C GLU A 36 7.84 2.28 13.52
N ASN A 37 7.38 3.53 13.41
CA ASN A 37 6.09 3.98 13.93
C ASN A 37 5.23 4.69 12.88
N ARG A 38 5.47 4.41 11.59
CA ARG A 38 4.81 5.09 10.46
C ARG A 38 4.16 4.06 9.56
N LEU A 39 2.83 4.03 9.57
CA LEU A 39 2.03 3.16 8.70
C LEU A 39 1.50 3.99 7.53
N ALA A 40 2.00 3.73 6.33
CA ALA A 40 1.39 4.23 5.11
C ALA A 40 0.05 3.52 4.87
N VAL A 41 -0.96 4.28 4.49
CA VAL A 41 -2.30 3.79 4.17
C VAL A 41 -2.66 4.27 2.79
N GLN A 42 -2.94 3.33 1.89
CA GLN A 42 -3.46 3.59 0.56
C GLN A 42 -4.90 4.07 0.73
N LEU A 43 -5.19 5.28 0.25
CA LEU A 43 -6.56 5.74 0.16
C LEU A 43 -7.23 5.12 -1.07
N GLN A 44 -8.55 5.03 -1.05
CA GLN A 44 -9.35 4.82 -2.25
C GLN A 44 -9.90 6.18 -2.67
N THR A 45 -9.67 6.57 -3.92
CA THR A 45 -10.16 7.84 -4.45
C THR A 45 -10.74 7.63 -5.84
N ASP A 46 -12.04 7.39 -5.96
CA ASP A 46 -12.78 7.86 -7.14
C ASP A 46 -13.15 9.32 -6.90
N ALA A 47 -12.59 10.23 -7.70
CA ALA A 47 -12.94 11.64 -7.64
C ALA A 47 -14.45 11.81 -7.88
N GLY A 48 -15.21 12.08 -6.82
CA GLY A 48 -16.67 12.22 -6.84
C GLY A 48 -17.47 11.07 -6.22
N SER A 49 -16.84 10.05 -5.64
CA SER A 49 -17.52 8.98 -4.89
C SER A 49 -17.52 9.26 -3.38
N ASP A 50 -18.66 9.63 -2.82
CA ASP A 50 -18.84 9.78 -1.36
C ASP A 50 -18.59 8.46 -0.60
N ARG A 51 -18.70 7.31 -1.29
CA ARG A 51 -18.51 5.97 -0.71
C ARG A 51 -17.04 5.69 -0.42
N ASP A 52 -16.17 5.93 -1.38
CA ASP A 52 -14.74 5.61 -1.28
C ASP A 52 -14.06 6.48 -0.21
N ASP A 53 -14.52 7.73 -0.09
CA ASP A 53 -14.16 8.64 0.99
C ASP A 53 -14.66 8.16 2.36
N ALA A 54 -15.81 7.50 2.44
CA ALA A 54 -16.30 6.89 3.68
C ALA A 54 -15.50 5.63 4.07
N GLU A 55 -15.16 4.77 3.11
CA GLU A 55 -14.34 3.58 3.35
C GLU A 55 -12.94 3.96 3.82
N SER A 56 -12.29 4.92 3.13
CA SER A 56 -10.99 5.45 3.52
C SER A 56 -11.02 6.06 4.93
N ARG A 57 -12.09 6.77 5.30
CA ARG A 57 -12.27 7.32 6.67
C ARG A 57 -12.46 6.22 7.70
N LEU A 58 -13.28 5.21 7.42
CA LEU A 58 -13.51 4.09 8.31
C LEU A 58 -12.22 3.28 8.54
N LEU A 59 -11.48 2.99 7.47
CA LEU A 59 -10.18 2.32 7.54
C LEU A 59 -9.22 3.09 8.45
N MET A 60 -9.05 4.39 8.21
CA MET A 60 -8.17 5.24 9.01
C MET A 60 -8.60 5.29 10.48
N GLN A 61 -9.90 5.40 10.77
CA GLN A 61 -10.43 5.40 12.13
C GLN A 61 -10.16 4.07 12.84
N LYS A 62 -10.48 2.93 12.19
CA LYS A 62 -10.26 1.60 12.76
C LYS A 62 -8.79 1.31 13.02
N LEU A 63 -7.90 1.74 12.13
CA LEU A 63 -6.46 1.63 12.34
C LEU A 63 -5.99 2.49 13.53
N ALA A 64 -6.46 3.73 13.61
CA ALA A 64 -6.11 4.64 14.70
C ALA A 64 -6.58 4.12 16.07
N ASP A 65 -7.82 3.63 16.16
CA ASP A 65 -8.39 3.08 17.40
C ASP A 65 -7.62 1.84 17.89
N GLN A 66 -7.19 0.98 16.97
CA GLN A 66 -6.51 -0.28 17.32
C GLN A 66 -5.01 -0.11 17.58
N LEU A 67 -4.32 0.77 16.84
CA LEU A 67 -2.88 0.99 16.99
C LEU A 67 -2.55 2.01 18.07
N GLY A 68 -3.49 2.94 18.34
CA GLY A 68 -3.33 4.05 19.27
C GLY A 68 -2.31 5.08 18.78
N SER A 69 -1.98 6.05 19.66
CA SER A 69 -1.08 7.17 19.34
C SER A 69 0.38 6.77 19.08
N GLY A 70 0.75 5.52 19.36
CA GLY A 70 2.10 5.01 19.14
C GLY A 70 2.45 4.75 17.68
N VAL A 71 1.46 4.72 16.78
CA VAL A 71 1.67 4.59 15.33
C VAL A 71 1.01 5.77 14.64
N ARG A 72 1.80 6.48 13.83
CA ARG A 72 1.29 7.56 13.00
C ARG A 72 0.88 7.01 11.63
N LEU A 73 -0.37 7.26 11.28
CA LEU A 73 -0.92 6.94 9.96
C LEU A 73 -0.51 8.02 8.95
N VAL A 74 0.00 7.59 7.81
CA VAL A 74 0.45 8.44 6.70
C VAL A 74 -0.44 8.12 5.51
N LYS A 75 -1.30 9.06 5.14
CA LYS A 75 -2.19 8.91 3.99
C LYS A 75 -1.38 9.03 2.70
N LEU A 76 -1.53 8.07 1.81
CA LEU A 76 -1.01 8.16 0.45
C LEU A 76 -2.16 8.45 -0.50
N GLU A 77 -1.95 9.43 -1.38
CA GLU A 77 -2.86 9.67 -2.48
C GLU A 77 -2.96 8.44 -3.38
N ALA A 78 -4.11 8.28 -4.03
CA ALA A 78 -4.37 7.22 -4.97
C ALA A 78 -4.94 7.79 -6.27
N SER A 79 -4.91 6.97 -7.32
CA SER A 79 -5.75 7.18 -8.49
C SER A 79 -7.11 6.53 -8.25
N ALA A 80 -8.03 6.75 -9.19
CA ALA A 80 -9.19 5.87 -9.34
C ALA A 80 -8.73 4.39 -9.41
N PRO A 81 -9.48 3.46 -8.79
CA PRO A 81 -9.13 2.05 -8.79
C PRO A 81 -9.20 1.46 -10.21
N VAL A 82 -8.19 0.69 -10.59
CA VAL A 82 -8.18 0.00 -11.89
C VAL A 82 -9.08 -1.24 -11.82
N ARG A 83 -10.30 -1.12 -12.33
CA ARG A 83 -11.31 -2.20 -12.37
C ARG A 83 -11.06 -3.20 -13.50
N GLN A 84 -9.90 -3.83 -13.48
CA GLN A 84 -9.53 -4.91 -14.39
C GLN A 84 -9.12 -6.13 -13.59
N THR A 85 -9.47 -7.30 -14.10
CA THR A 85 -9.06 -8.57 -13.49
C THR A 85 -8.24 -9.41 -14.46
N TRP A 86 -7.33 -10.19 -13.91
CA TRP A 86 -6.58 -11.20 -14.64
C TRP A 86 -6.71 -12.54 -13.92
N ARG A 87 -7.40 -13.50 -14.57
CA ARG A 87 -7.67 -14.83 -14.00
C ARG A 87 -8.29 -14.78 -12.60
N GLY A 88 -9.15 -13.79 -12.35
CA GLY A 88 -9.83 -13.61 -11.07
C GLY A 88 -9.07 -12.77 -10.03
N PHE A 89 -7.86 -12.30 -10.34
CA PHE A 89 -7.13 -11.35 -9.49
C PHE A 89 -7.39 -9.91 -9.93
N ASP A 90 -7.72 -9.04 -8.98
CA ASP A 90 -7.82 -7.60 -9.21
C ASP A 90 -6.45 -7.00 -9.54
N SER A 91 -6.47 -5.91 -10.31
CA SER A 91 -5.25 -5.19 -10.70
C SER A 91 -4.57 -4.53 -9.49
N ALA A 92 -3.23 -4.62 -9.44
CA ALA A 92 -2.41 -3.93 -8.46
C ALA A 92 -1.85 -2.59 -8.98
N CYS A 93 -2.27 -2.15 -10.17
CA CYS A 93 -1.79 -0.89 -10.74
C CYS A 93 -2.26 0.29 -9.88
N GLY A 94 -1.31 1.14 -9.44
CA GLY A 94 -1.59 2.27 -8.55
C GLY A 94 -1.54 1.94 -7.05
N LEU A 95 -1.23 0.69 -6.65
CA LEU A 95 -1.05 0.32 -5.25
C LEU A 95 0.37 0.61 -4.77
N HIS A 96 0.67 1.88 -4.44
CA HIS A 96 2.00 2.31 -3.99
C HIS A 96 2.43 1.69 -2.66
N VAL A 97 1.47 1.32 -1.81
CA VAL A 97 1.75 0.59 -0.56
C VAL A 97 2.24 -0.84 -0.77
N ASN A 98 2.14 -1.41 -1.97
CA ASN A 98 2.70 -2.72 -2.30
C ASN A 98 4.23 -2.64 -2.48
N LEU A 99 4.89 -2.04 -1.49
CA LEU A 99 6.30 -1.71 -1.44
C LEU A 99 7.09 -2.75 -0.63
N LEU A 100 8.35 -2.90 -0.97
CA LEU A 100 9.29 -3.70 -0.16
C LEU A 100 9.99 -2.77 0.84
N ALA A 101 9.70 -2.99 2.12
CA ALA A 101 10.42 -2.35 3.22
C ALA A 101 11.60 -3.22 3.68
N THR A 102 12.77 -2.61 3.78
CA THR A 102 13.98 -3.21 4.38
C THR A 102 14.43 -2.38 5.59
N ARG A 103 15.54 -2.78 6.22
CA ARG A 103 16.11 -2.01 7.32
C ARG A 103 16.49 -0.59 6.90
N ARG A 104 17.08 -0.42 5.72
CA ARG A 104 17.66 0.86 5.26
C ARG A 104 16.91 1.53 4.12
N SER A 105 16.09 0.78 3.38
CA SER A 105 15.48 1.27 2.15
C SER A 105 14.03 0.85 2.02
N LEU A 106 13.25 1.67 1.33
CA LEU A 106 11.90 1.38 0.85
C LEU A 106 11.95 1.34 -0.68
N TYR A 107 11.55 0.22 -1.27
CA TYR A 107 11.41 0.07 -2.72
C TYR A 107 9.94 0.28 -3.07
N VAL A 108 9.62 1.50 -3.52
CA VAL A 108 8.25 1.96 -3.72
C VAL A 108 7.88 1.77 -5.20
N PRO A 109 6.83 1.00 -5.53
CA PRO A 109 6.38 0.88 -6.91
C PRO A 109 5.87 2.22 -7.43
N VAL A 110 6.24 2.55 -8.66
CA VAL A 110 5.75 3.71 -9.42
C VAL A 110 5.23 3.25 -10.78
N PHE A 111 4.21 3.93 -11.31
CA PHE A 111 3.41 3.39 -12.43
C PHE A 111 3.34 4.31 -13.64
N GLY A 112 3.53 5.62 -13.46
CA GLY A 112 3.32 6.66 -14.48
C GLY A 112 4.37 6.72 -15.59
N SER A 113 5.46 5.96 -15.48
CA SER A 113 6.45 5.81 -16.54
C SER A 113 5.95 4.92 -17.70
N ASP A 114 5.07 3.95 -17.42
CA ASP A 114 4.48 3.04 -18.40
C ASP A 114 3.24 3.66 -19.09
N GLU A 115 3.20 3.63 -20.43
CA GLU A 115 2.13 4.24 -21.21
C GLU A 115 0.77 3.57 -20.98
N ALA A 116 0.72 2.24 -20.84
CA ALA A 116 -0.52 1.52 -20.59
C ALA A 116 -1.06 1.83 -19.19
N ASN A 117 -0.19 1.97 -18.18
CA ASN A 117 -0.61 2.45 -16.87
C ASN A 117 -1.15 3.88 -16.91
N ARG A 118 -0.55 4.78 -17.71
CA ARG A 118 -1.08 6.14 -17.88
C ARG A 118 -2.50 6.16 -18.46
N LYS A 119 -2.80 5.26 -19.41
CA LYS A 119 -4.16 5.09 -19.95
C LYS A 119 -5.17 4.60 -18.91
N LEU A 120 -4.70 4.02 -17.81
CA LEU A 120 -5.48 3.59 -16.65
C LEU A 120 -5.54 4.65 -15.54
N GLY A 121 -5.15 5.90 -15.83
CA GLY A 121 -5.22 7.01 -14.89
C GLY A 121 -4.02 7.14 -13.94
N GLN A 122 -2.97 6.32 -14.11
CA GLN A 122 -1.72 6.49 -13.38
C GLN A 122 -0.93 7.69 -13.94
N SER A 123 -0.11 8.34 -13.11
CA SER A 123 0.68 9.48 -13.57
C SER A 123 1.98 9.65 -12.80
N ALA A 124 2.99 10.21 -13.48
CA ALA A 124 4.28 10.49 -12.86
C ALA A 124 4.15 11.58 -11.77
N GLU A 125 3.15 12.45 -11.89
CA GLU A 125 2.82 13.46 -10.90
C GLU A 125 2.25 12.82 -9.62
N LEU A 126 1.36 11.83 -9.75
CA LEU A 126 0.86 11.05 -8.61
C LEU A 126 2.01 10.29 -7.93
N ASP A 127 2.84 9.59 -8.71
CA ASP A 127 4.02 8.90 -8.20
C ASP A 127 4.92 9.85 -7.42
N SER A 128 5.16 11.06 -7.94
CA SER A 128 6.00 12.07 -7.30
C SER A 128 5.42 12.55 -5.96
N ARG A 129 4.10 12.76 -5.87
CA ARG A 129 3.43 13.16 -4.62
C ARG A 129 3.46 12.05 -3.58
N VAL A 130 3.22 10.80 -4.00
CA VAL A 130 3.33 9.63 -3.10
C VAL A 130 4.76 9.46 -2.58
N LEU A 131 5.76 9.52 -3.46
CA LEU A 131 7.17 9.44 -3.06
C LEU A 131 7.55 10.56 -2.10
N ALA A 132 7.06 11.79 -2.32
CA ALA A 132 7.30 12.92 -1.42
C ALA A 132 6.67 12.69 -0.04
N ALA A 133 5.43 12.19 0.01
CA ALA A 133 4.76 11.86 1.26
C ALA A 133 5.50 10.77 2.06
N ILE A 134 6.00 9.73 1.39
CA ILE A 134 6.79 8.66 2.01
C ILE A 134 8.13 9.23 2.52
N ARG A 135 8.86 9.98 1.70
CA ARG A 135 10.15 10.60 2.08
C ARG A 135 10.02 11.54 3.27
N ALA A 136 8.92 12.28 3.37
CA ALA A 136 8.66 13.16 4.51
C ALA A 136 8.36 12.40 5.82
N ASN A 137 8.14 11.08 5.76
CA ASN A 137 7.71 10.26 6.89
C ASN A 137 8.62 9.04 7.15
N THR A 138 9.82 9.00 6.58
CA THR A 138 10.77 7.91 6.84
C THR A 138 12.21 8.41 6.87
N SER A 139 13.03 7.78 7.69
CA SER A 139 14.49 7.95 7.69
C SER A 139 15.19 7.05 6.67
N LYS A 140 14.47 6.10 6.05
CA LYS A 140 15.00 5.13 5.09
C LYS A 140 15.21 5.76 3.71
N THR A 141 16.14 5.20 2.95
CA THR A 141 16.32 5.56 1.53
C THR A 141 15.10 5.13 0.71
N VAL A 142 14.43 6.06 0.05
CA VAL A 142 13.27 5.78 -0.81
C VAL A 142 13.73 5.60 -2.25
N VAL A 143 13.60 4.37 -2.75
CA VAL A 143 13.99 3.95 -4.09
C VAL A 143 12.72 3.69 -4.92
N PRO A 144 12.42 4.50 -5.95
CA PRO A 144 11.31 4.19 -6.86
C PRO A 144 11.63 2.95 -7.70
N VAL A 145 10.61 2.14 -7.98
CA VAL A 145 10.69 0.95 -8.84
C VAL A 145 9.60 1.03 -9.88
N ASP A 146 9.98 1.17 -11.16
CA ASP A 146 9.04 1.17 -12.27
C ASP A 146 8.32 -0.18 -12.37
N VAL A 147 6.99 -0.18 -12.24
CA VAL A 147 6.16 -1.37 -12.39
C VAL A 147 5.45 -1.31 -13.74
N PRO A 148 5.84 -2.15 -14.72
CA PRO A 148 5.20 -2.16 -16.02
C PRO A 148 3.76 -2.68 -15.91
N ASN A 149 2.90 -2.25 -16.82
CA ASN A 149 1.50 -2.68 -16.85
C ASN A 149 1.38 -4.22 -16.95
N ALA A 150 2.31 -4.85 -17.67
CA ALA A 150 2.36 -6.29 -17.84
C ALA A 150 2.46 -7.07 -16.51
N ILE A 151 2.93 -6.44 -15.43
CA ILE A 151 3.01 -7.01 -14.08
C ILE A 151 1.77 -6.61 -13.26
N CYS A 152 1.52 -5.31 -13.09
CA CYS A 152 0.49 -4.86 -12.15
C CYS A 152 -0.93 -5.27 -12.55
N ARG A 153 -1.21 -5.41 -13.86
CA ARG A 153 -2.51 -5.89 -14.34
C ARG A 153 -2.81 -7.34 -13.91
N MET A 154 -1.79 -8.10 -13.52
CA MET A 154 -1.93 -9.49 -13.04
C MET A 154 -2.12 -9.57 -11.52
N GLY A 155 -2.26 -8.43 -10.85
CA GLY A 155 -2.56 -8.34 -9.42
C GLY A 155 -1.36 -8.36 -8.49
N GLY A 156 -0.13 -8.30 -9.01
CA GLY A 156 1.09 -8.24 -8.21
C GLY A 156 1.88 -6.95 -8.42
N SER A 157 2.63 -6.54 -7.40
CA SER A 157 3.63 -5.48 -7.50
C SER A 157 4.87 -5.85 -6.67
N VAL A 158 5.69 -4.89 -6.27
CA VAL A 158 7.00 -5.10 -5.66
C VAL A 158 6.92 -6.01 -4.44
N ARG A 159 5.95 -5.80 -3.54
CA ARG A 159 5.82 -6.62 -2.31
C ARG A 159 5.41 -8.05 -2.61
N CYS A 160 4.47 -8.25 -3.54
CA CYS A 160 3.98 -9.59 -3.89
C CYS A 160 5.05 -10.48 -4.55
N LEU A 161 6.03 -9.87 -5.21
CA LEU A 161 7.09 -10.57 -5.96
C LEU A 161 8.41 -10.67 -5.18
N THR A 162 8.43 -10.29 -3.90
CA THR A 162 9.65 -10.26 -3.10
C THR A 162 9.48 -10.92 -1.74
N TRP A 163 10.59 -11.45 -1.23
CA TRP A 163 10.69 -11.91 0.15
C TRP A 163 11.99 -11.41 0.75
N ALA A 164 11.93 -10.81 1.93
CA ALA A 164 13.10 -10.31 2.64
C ALA A 164 13.50 -11.29 3.75
N PHE A 165 14.78 -11.60 3.81
CA PHE A 165 15.36 -12.37 4.91
C PHE A 165 16.05 -11.42 5.88
N ALA A 166 15.73 -11.54 7.17
CA ALA A 166 16.48 -10.85 8.20
C ALA A 166 17.86 -11.52 8.32
N GLN A 167 18.93 -10.76 8.13
CA GLN A 167 20.25 -11.20 8.59
C GLN A 167 20.29 -11.07 10.11
N SER A 168 20.56 -12.18 10.79
CA SER A 168 21.01 -12.18 12.18
C SER A 168 22.35 -11.45 12.23
N LEU A 169 22.42 -10.35 12.99
CA LEU A 169 23.67 -9.71 13.37
C LEU A 169 24.34 -10.50 14.49
#